data_AF-A0A7C2RL78-F1
#
_entry.id   AF-A0A7C2RL78-F1
#
_cell.length_a   1.000
_cell.length_b   1.000
_cell.length_c   1.000
_cell.angle_alpha   90.00
_cell.angle_beta   90.00
_cell.angle_gamma   90.00
#
_symmetry.space_group_name_H-M   'P 1'
#
loop_
_entity.id
_entity.type
_entity.pdbx_description
1 polymer ?
#
loop_
_entity_poly.entity_id
_entity_poly.type
_entity_poly.pdbx_seq_one_letter_code
_entity_poly.pdbx_strand_id
1 'polypeptide(L)'
;MRFFRLIGSLAFVIGLFTAIFVGGLWHIYQEPSLPWWLKISIYCLLGGILLVLLTVALEQKKSKAQEEELASCEAQTSILLQNSAEVPGSEITKNLGLVKGHTIFAIWIGRDLSAIVRLVLGGELIEYTEMMGKARIVASNRMIAQAEELGADAIINVRFVTTSVIGSAAELLAYGTAVKLSKLKTKV
;
A
#
# COMPACT_ATOMS: atom_id res chain seq x y z
N MET A 1 -9.88 23.75 8.33
CA MET A 1 -8.75 23.33 9.21
C MET A 1 -7.65 22.54 8.49
N ARG A 2 -7.95 21.57 7.62
CA ARG A 2 -6.92 20.84 6.83
C ARG A 2 -6.05 21.74 5.94
N PHE A 3 -6.67 22.74 5.29
CA PHE A 3 -5.98 23.68 4.39
C PHE A 3 -4.88 24.50 5.10
N PHE A 4 -5.18 25.05 6.28
CA PHE A 4 -4.21 25.80 7.08
C PHE A 4 -3.04 24.94 7.59
N ARG A 5 -3.30 23.67 7.94
CA ARG A 5 -2.23 22.73 8.32
C ARG A 5 -1.33 22.37 7.14
N LEU A 6 -1.89 22.28 5.94
CA LEU A 6 -1.16 21.97 4.72
C LEU A 6 -0.21 23.12 4.33
N ILE A 7 -0.70 24.37 4.42
CA ILE A 7 0.11 25.57 4.19
C ILE A 7 1.23 25.68 5.22
N GLY A 8 0.92 25.46 6.51
CA GLY A 8 1.93 25.51 7.57
C GLY A 8 3.03 24.45 7.40
N SER A 9 2.66 23.22 7.06
CA SER A 9 3.62 22.14 6.78
C SER A 9 4.48 22.44 5.56
N LEU A 10 3.86 22.93 4.47
CA LEU A 10 4.58 23.29 3.26
C LEU A 10 5.58 24.44 3.51
N ALA A 11 5.17 25.46 4.24
CA ALA A 11 6.04 26.57 4.64
C ALA A 11 7.20 26.11 5.53
N PHE A 12 6.94 25.21 6.48
CA PHE A 12 7.97 24.62 7.33
C PHE A 12 8.99 23.79 6.53
N VAL A 13 8.51 22.94 5.62
CA VAL A 13 9.37 22.10 4.77
C VAL A 13 10.21 22.95 3.83
N ILE A 14 9.62 23.97 3.21
CA ILE A 14 10.35 24.92 2.35
C ILE A 14 11.36 25.72 3.17
N GLY A 15 11.00 26.16 4.38
CA GLY A 15 11.90 26.87 5.30
C GLY A 15 13.07 26.02 5.77
N LEU A 16 12.83 24.76 6.13
CA LEU A 16 13.87 23.80 6.51
C LEU A 16 14.78 23.47 5.33
N PHE A 17 14.19 23.25 4.14
CA PHE A 17 14.93 22.99 2.92
C PHE A 17 15.82 24.19 2.55
N THR A 18 15.29 25.41 2.59
CA THR A 18 16.09 26.62 2.34
C THR A 18 17.17 26.83 3.39
N ALA A 19 16.90 26.62 4.68
CA ALA A 19 17.93 26.73 5.73
C ALA A 19 19.08 25.73 5.54
N ILE A 20 18.78 24.48 5.20
CA ILE A 20 19.78 23.42 5.04
C ILE A 20 20.52 23.56 3.70
N PHE A 21 19.77 23.68 2.60
CA PHE A 21 20.34 23.61 1.25
C PHE A 21 20.74 24.97 0.67
N VAL A 22 20.12 26.07 1.11
CA VAL A 22 20.49 27.42 0.66
C VAL A 22 21.30 28.14 1.73
N GLY A 23 20.98 28.00 3.02
CA GLY A 23 21.76 28.62 4.10
C GLY A 23 23.05 27.86 4.42
N GLY A 24 22.92 26.62 4.88
CA GLY A 24 24.03 25.79 5.34
C GLY A 24 25.07 25.49 4.26
N LEU A 25 24.61 25.10 3.06
CA LEU A 25 25.51 24.82 1.94
C LEU A 25 26.19 26.07 1.36
N TRP A 26 25.52 27.22 1.38
CA TRP A 26 26.12 28.48 0.92
C TRP A 26 27.26 28.94 1.83
N HIS A 27 27.11 28.72 3.14
CA HIS A 27 28.17 28.99 4.11
C HIS A 27 29.36 28.03 3.94
N ILE A 28 29.10 26.75 3.68
CA ILE A 28 30.14 25.73 3.37
C ILE A 28 30.92 26.10 2.10
N TYR A 29 30.27 26.75 1.12
CA TYR A 29 30.95 27.17 -0.10
C TYR A 29 31.85 28.40 0.09
N GLN A 30 31.45 29.33 0.95
CA GLN A 30 32.22 30.54 1.26
C GLN A 30 33.34 30.32 2.29
N GLU A 31 33.29 29.23 3.06
CA GLU A 31 34.35 28.79 3.98
C GLU A 31 35.70 28.63 3.23
N PRO A 32 36.71 29.48 3.50
CA PRO A 32 38.01 29.41 2.84
C PRO A 32 38.82 28.18 3.28
N SER A 33 38.48 27.60 4.43
CA SER A 33 39.18 26.49 5.07
C SER A 33 38.95 25.14 4.38
N LEU A 34 37.83 24.99 3.67
CA LEU A 34 37.43 23.73 3.04
C LEU A 34 38.02 23.58 1.63
N PRO A 35 38.75 22.47 1.36
CA PRO A 35 39.27 22.21 0.03
C PRO A 35 38.16 22.11 -1.03
N TRP A 36 38.45 22.63 -2.23
CA TRP A 36 37.48 22.69 -3.34
C TRP A 36 36.93 21.31 -3.76
N TRP A 37 37.73 20.25 -3.69
CA TRP A 37 37.29 18.88 -3.98
C TRP A 37 36.23 18.37 -3.00
N LEU A 38 36.31 18.76 -1.72
CA LEU A 38 35.36 18.36 -0.69
C LEU A 38 34.02 19.07 -0.90
N LYS A 39 34.05 20.34 -1.30
CA LYS A 39 32.84 21.10 -1.71
C LYS A 39 32.15 20.40 -2.87
N ILE A 40 32.88 20.06 -3.93
CA ILE A 40 32.36 19.33 -5.09
C ILE A 40 31.76 17.98 -4.67
N SER A 41 32.44 17.23 -3.80
CA SER A 41 31.96 15.94 -3.29
C SER A 41 30.62 16.06 -2.56
N ILE A 42 30.42 17.10 -1.74
CA ILE A 42 29.16 17.34 -1.02
C ILE A 42 28.02 17.65 -2.00
N TYR A 43 28.27 18.52 -3.00
CA TYR A 43 27.25 18.83 -4.03
C TYR A 43 26.93 17.63 -4.92
N CYS A 44 27.93 16.84 -5.32
CA CYS A 44 27.71 15.61 -6.10
C CYS A 44 26.93 14.58 -5.29
N LEU A 45 27.20 14.44 -3.99
CA LEU A 45 26.47 13.52 -3.11
C LEU A 45 25.01 13.97 -2.94
N LEU A 46 24.77 15.26 -2.68
CA LEU A 46 23.41 15.80 -2.55
C LEU A 46 22.63 15.76 -3.87
N GLY A 47 23.27 16.10 -4.99
CA GLY A 47 22.68 16.00 -6.33
C GLY A 47 22.37 14.57 -6.73
N GLY A 48 23.25 13.62 -6.38
CA GLY A 48 23.02 12.19 -6.58
C GLY A 48 21.84 11.66 -5.76
N ILE A 49 21.74 12.03 -4.49
CA ILE A 49 20.58 11.70 -3.64
C ILE A 49 19.30 12.29 -4.24
N LEU A 50 19.33 13.55 -4.68
CA LEU A 50 18.17 14.20 -5.29
C LEU A 50 17.73 13.49 -6.59
N LEU A 51 18.69 13.10 -7.44
CA LEU A 51 18.42 12.34 -8.66
C LEU A 51 17.75 10.99 -8.34
N VAL A 52 18.28 10.24 -7.38
CA VAL A 52 17.71 8.94 -6.94
C VAL A 52 16.30 9.11 -6.37
N LEU A 53 16.08 10.13 -5.54
CA LEU A 53 14.75 10.42 -5.01
C LEU A 53 13.77 10.81 -6.12
N LEU A 54 14.22 11.58 -7.12
CA LEU A 54 13.42 11.94 -8.28
C LEU A 54 13.05 10.71 -9.12
N THR A 55 14.01 9.83 -9.41
CA THR A 55 13.76 8.61 -10.18
C THR A 55 12.79 7.68 -9.46
N VAL A 56 12.95 7.48 -8.15
CA VAL A 56 12.02 6.68 -7.34
C VAL A 56 10.63 7.31 -7.31
N ALA A 57 10.53 8.64 -7.20
CA ALA A 57 9.24 9.33 -7.20
C ALA A 57 8.49 9.17 -8.55
N LEU A 58 9.22 9.19 -9.67
CA LEU A 58 8.66 8.92 -11.00
C LEU A 58 8.19 7.46 -11.12
N GLU A 59 8.96 6.51 -10.60
CA GLU A 59 8.62 5.08 -10.61
C GLU A 59 7.38 4.79 -9.73
N GLN A 60 7.26 5.46 -8.59
CA GLN A 60 6.07 5.37 -7.73
C GLN A 60 4.81 5.88 -8.43
N LYS A 61 4.92 6.96 -9.22
CA LYS A 61 3.78 7.49 -9.98
C LYS A 61 3.28 6.49 -11.03
N LYS A 62 4.18 5.70 -11.62
CA LYS A 62 3.85 4.62 -12.56
C LYS A 62 3.14 3.46 -11.86
N SER A 63 3.64 3.02 -10.71
CA SER A 63 2.98 1.96 -9.91
C SER A 63 1.58 2.37 -9.45
N LYS A 64 1.41 3.63 -9.04
CA LYS A 64 0.11 4.15 -8.61
C LYS A 64 -0.91 4.18 -9.75
N ALA A 65 -0.49 4.53 -10.97
CA ALA A 65 -1.37 4.50 -12.15
C ALA A 65 -1.83 3.08 -12.47
N GLN A 66 -0.92 2.09 -12.39
CA GLN A 66 -1.23 0.68 -12.62
C GLN A 66 -2.14 0.10 -11.53
N GLU A 67 -2.04 0.61 -10.30
CA GLU A 67 -2.87 0.20 -9.17
C GLU A 67 -4.29 0.82 -9.21
N GLU A 68 -4.43 2.05 -9.69
CA GLU A 68 -5.74 2.68 -9.97
C GLU A 68 -6.45 2.01 -11.15
N GLU A 69 -5.71 1.54 -12.15
CA GLU A 69 -6.23 0.74 -13.26
C GLU A 69 -6.72 -0.64 -12.77
N LEU A 70 -5.96 -1.31 -11.88
CA LEU A 70 -6.37 -2.59 -11.26
C LEU A 70 -7.60 -2.46 -10.35
N ALA A 71 -7.77 -1.29 -9.70
CA ALA A 71 -8.95 -0.99 -8.89
C ALA A 71 -10.20 -0.64 -9.74
N SER A 72 -10.02 -0.18 -10.98
CA SER A 72 -11.12 0.07 -11.91
C SER A 72 -11.69 -1.22 -12.53
N CYS A 73 -10.93 -2.31 -12.49
CA CYS A 73 -11.40 -3.66 -12.81
C CYS A 73 -12.09 -4.31 -11.60
N GLU A 74 -13.07 -3.63 -11.00
CA GLU A 74 -14.13 -4.33 -10.27
C GLU A 74 -15.02 -5.03 -11.30
N ALA A 75 -14.48 -6.08 -11.94
CA ALA A 75 -15.32 -7.05 -12.62
C ALA A 75 -16.17 -7.70 -11.54
N GLN A 76 -17.47 -7.41 -11.56
CA GLN A 76 -18.46 -8.06 -10.69
C GLN A 76 -18.35 -9.57 -10.89
N THR A 77 -17.60 -10.19 -9.99
CA THR A 77 -17.29 -11.61 -10.08
C THR A 77 -18.44 -12.39 -9.47
N SER A 78 -18.88 -13.45 -10.13
CA SER A 78 -19.97 -14.31 -9.68
C SER A 78 -19.59 -15.27 -8.54
N ILE A 79 -18.36 -15.23 -8.04
CA ILE A 79 -17.87 -16.11 -6.97
C ILE A 79 -18.33 -15.60 -5.61
N LEU A 80 -19.05 -16.46 -4.87
CA LEU A 80 -19.46 -16.17 -3.50
C LEU A 80 -18.27 -16.29 -2.53
N LEU A 81 -18.03 -15.27 -1.71
CA LEU A 81 -17.05 -15.33 -0.61
C LEU A 81 -17.77 -15.59 0.72
N GLN A 82 -17.30 -16.58 1.49
CA GLN A 82 -17.81 -16.89 2.83
C GLN A 82 -16.68 -17.14 3.83
N ASN A 83 -16.85 -16.65 5.06
CA ASN A 83 -15.96 -16.94 6.17
C ASN A 83 -16.31 -18.26 6.87
N SER A 84 -17.54 -18.76 6.73
CA SER A 84 -17.98 -20.08 7.18
C SER A 84 -17.43 -21.19 6.29
N ALA A 85 -17.39 -22.41 6.82
CA ALA A 85 -17.01 -23.62 6.06
C ALA A 85 -18.15 -24.13 5.15
N GLU A 86 -19.38 -23.66 5.35
CA GLU A 86 -20.57 -24.09 4.63
C GLU A 86 -21.32 -22.89 4.05
N VAL A 87 -22.11 -23.12 3.01
CA VAL A 87 -22.95 -22.12 2.36
C VAL A 87 -24.42 -22.49 2.58
N PRO A 88 -25.17 -21.81 3.45
CA PRO A 88 -26.58 -22.11 3.70
C PRO A 88 -27.40 -22.13 2.40
N GLY A 89 -28.23 -23.16 2.23
CA GLY A 89 -29.09 -23.32 1.04
C GLY A 89 -28.37 -23.89 -0.19
N SER A 90 -27.08 -24.19 -0.10
CA SER A 90 -26.31 -24.85 -1.16
C SER A 90 -25.55 -26.06 -0.61
N GLU A 91 -25.34 -27.06 -1.45
CA GLU A 91 -24.50 -28.22 -1.11
C GLU A 91 -23.15 -28.10 -1.85
N ILE A 92 -22.06 -28.38 -1.15
CA ILE A 92 -20.71 -28.40 -1.75
C ILE A 92 -20.56 -29.71 -2.53
N THR A 93 -20.52 -29.63 -3.86
CA THR A 93 -20.40 -30.81 -4.73
C THR A 93 -18.96 -31.21 -4.99
N LYS A 94 -18.04 -30.26 -4.97
CA LYS A 94 -16.61 -30.51 -5.19
C LYS A 94 -15.76 -29.47 -4.47
N ASN A 95 -14.70 -29.94 -3.81
CA ASN A 95 -13.62 -29.11 -3.31
C ASN A 95 -12.55 -28.99 -4.41
N LEU A 96 -12.22 -27.74 -4.78
CA LEU A 96 -11.25 -27.42 -5.83
C LEU A 96 -9.85 -27.08 -5.25
N GLY A 97 -9.73 -26.98 -3.93
CA GLY A 97 -8.47 -26.77 -3.23
C GLY A 97 -8.29 -25.35 -2.70
N LEU A 98 -7.07 -25.10 -2.20
CA LEU A 98 -6.65 -23.81 -1.64
C LEU A 98 -6.51 -22.75 -2.74
N VAL A 99 -7.13 -21.60 -2.52
CA VAL A 99 -6.89 -20.38 -3.30
C VAL A 99 -6.35 -19.29 -2.39
N LYS A 100 -5.51 -18.42 -2.95
CA LYS A 100 -4.81 -17.36 -2.22
C LYS A 100 -4.48 -16.17 -3.11
N GLY A 101 -4.42 -15.01 -2.49
CA GLY A 101 -3.94 -13.77 -3.10
C GLY A 101 -3.23 -12.95 -2.06
N HIS A 102 -2.09 -12.36 -2.40
CA HIS A 102 -1.31 -11.56 -1.47
C HIS A 102 -0.84 -10.27 -2.14
N THR A 103 -0.50 -9.28 -1.32
CA THR A 103 0.07 -8.01 -1.77
C THR A 103 0.87 -7.37 -0.64
N ILE A 104 1.89 -6.60 -1.01
CA ILE A 104 2.71 -5.85 -0.05
C ILE A 104 2.51 -4.37 -0.33
N PHE A 105 2.09 -3.62 0.68
CA PHE A 105 1.96 -2.17 0.61
C PHE A 105 2.97 -1.52 1.54
N ALA A 106 3.56 -0.43 1.09
CA ALA A 106 4.45 0.40 1.88
C ALA A 106 3.88 1.81 2.01
N ILE A 107 4.01 2.41 3.19
CA ILE A 107 3.69 3.83 3.37
C ILE A 107 4.89 4.69 3.04
N TRP A 108 4.64 5.76 2.29
CA TRP A 108 5.64 6.77 2.00
C TRP A 108 6.02 7.54 3.26
N ILE A 109 7.32 7.75 3.49
CA ILE A 109 7.85 8.30 4.75
C ILE A 109 7.30 9.68 5.13
N GLY A 110 6.87 10.50 4.16
CA GLY A 110 6.22 11.78 4.46
C GLY A 110 4.78 11.67 4.99
N ARG A 111 4.08 10.56 4.71
CA ARG A 111 2.80 10.23 5.35
C ARG A 111 2.99 9.65 6.75
N ASP A 112 4.16 9.10 7.05
CA ASP A 112 4.48 8.63 8.40
C ASP A 112 4.57 9.79 9.40
N LEU A 113 4.86 11.02 8.99
CA LEU A 113 4.92 12.15 9.91
C LEU A 113 3.55 12.50 10.53
N SER A 114 2.46 12.45 9.74
CA SER A 114 1.12 12.66 10.30
C SER A 114 0.69 11.49 11.20
N ALA A 115 1.11 10.28 10.87
CA ALA A 115 0.90 9.09 11.70
C ALA A 115 1.65 9.19 13.04
N ILE A 116 2.92 9.63 13.04
CA ILE A 116 3.72 9.86 14.25
C ILE A 116 3.05 10.90 15.16
N VAL A 117 2.58 12.02 14.58
CA VAL A 117 1.87 13.05 15.37
C VAL A 117 0.59 12.49 15.99
N ARG A 118 -0.19 11.68 15.25
CA ARG A 118 -1.39 11.03 15.79
C ARG A 118 -1.08 9.92 16.79
N LEU A 119 0.05 9.25 16.67
CA LEU A 119 0.50 8.26 17.66
C LEU A 119 0.79 8.93 19.01
N VAL A 120 1.39 10.11 18.99
CA VAL A 120 1.72 10.89 20.21
C VAL A 120 0.48 11.54 20.81
N LEU A 121 -0.38 12.14 19.98
CA LEU A 121 -1.55 12.89 20.45
C LEU A 121 -2.82 12.03 20.59
N GLY A 122 -2.77 10.78 20.12
CA GLY A 122 -3.93 9.90 19.99
C GLY A 122 -4.76 10.18 18.73
N GLY A 123 -5.39 9.14 18.19
CA GLY A 123 -6.30 9.22 17.05
C GLY A 123 -6.11 8.09 16.03
N GLU A 124 -7.04 7.96 15.09
CA GLU A 124 -6.98 6.94 14.04
C GLU A 124 -5.85 7.22 13.03
N LEU A 125 -5.12 6.17 12.67
CA LEU A 125 -4.13 6.18 11.60
C LEU A 125 -4.81 6.02 10.23
N ILE A 126 -5.61 7.02 9.83
CA ILE A 126 -6.42 7.02 8.59
C ILE A 126 -5.63 6.53 7.37
N GLU A 127 -4.39 6.97 7.22
CA GLU A 127 -3.51 6.61 6.11
C GLU A 127 -3.18 5.10 6.10
N TYR A 128 -3.01 4.49 7.28
CA TYR A 128 -2.84 3.06 7.44
C TYR A 128 -4.16 2.31 7.21
N THR A 129 -5.29 2.85 7.69
CA THR A 129 -6.63 2.28 7.46
C THR A 129 -6.95 2.21 5.96
N GLU A 130 -6.76 3.32 5.23
CA GLU A 130 -6.99 3.40 3.78
C GLU A 130 -6.09 2.42 3.01
N MET A 131 -4.80 2.36 3.36
CA MET A 131 -3.86 1.43 2.75
C MET A 131 -4.27 -0.02 2.98
N MET A 132 -4.64 -0.39 4.22
CA MET A 132 -5.09 -1.75 4.54
C MET A 132 -6.40 -2.11 3.81
N GLY A 133 -7.29 -1.14 3.60
CA GLY A 133 -8.48 -1.30 2.77
C GLY A 133 -8.13 -1.67 1.32
N LYS A 134 -7.22 -0.91 0.69
CA LYS A 134 -6.74 -1.20 -0.67
C LYS A 134 -6.05 -2.55 -0.78
N ALA A 135 -5.19 -2.86 0.19
CA ALA A 135 -4.51 -4.15 0.25
C ALA A 135 -5.51 -5.31 0.26
N ARG A 136 -6.61 -5.17 1.01
CA ARG A 136 -7.67 -6.17 1.10
C ARG A 136 -8.37 -6.41 -0.23
N ILE A 137 -8.68 -5.35 -0.96
CA ILE A 137 -9.29 -5.46 -2.30
C ILE A 137 -8.34 -6.20 -3.24
N VAL A 138 -7.09 -5.76 -3.34
CA VAL A 138 -6.09 -6.37 -4.25
C VAL A 138 -5.84 -7.85 -3.92
N ALA A 139 -5.63 -8.17 -2.64
CA ALA A 139 -5.42 -9.55 -2.21
C ALA A 139 -6.65 -10.43 -2.47
N SER A 140 -7.85 -9.91 -2.23
CA SER A 140 -9.10 -10.63 -2.50
C SER A 140 -9.29 -10.89 -3.99
N ASN A 141 -9.08 -9.87 -4.84
CA ASN A 141 -9.24 -10.01 -6.28
C ASN A 141 -8.27 -11.04 -6.87
N ARG A 142 -7.01 -11.08 -6.38
CA ARG A 142 -6.04 -12.11 -6.78
C ARG A 142 -6.47 -13.52 -6.35
N MET A 143 -7.04 -13.65 -5.15
CA MET A 143 -7.59 -14.93 -4.66
C MET A 143 -8.81 -15.36 -5.49
N ILE A 144 -9.69 -14.42 -5.83
CA ILE A 144 -10.88 -14.65 -6.65
C ILE A 144 -10.47 -15.10 -8.06
N ALA A 145 -9.53 -14.40 -8.69
CA ALA A 145 -9.03 -14.76 -10.03
C ALA A 145 -8.50 -16.20 -10.06
N GLN A 146 -7.75 -16.62 -9.02
CA GLN A 146 -7.30 -18.01 -8.91
C GLN A 146 -8.48 -18.98 -8.77
N ALA A 147 -9.55 -18.62 -8.08
CA ALA A 147 -10.74 -19.45 -7.96
C ALA A 147 -11.54 -19.52 -9.27
N GLU A 148 -11.58 -18.43 -10.05
CA GLU A 148 -12.19 -18.41 -11.39
C GLU A 148 -11.47 -19.35 -12.36
N GLU A 149 -10.14 -19.38 -12.33
CA GLU A 149 -9.33 -20.32 -13.13
C GLU A 149 -9.65 -21.78 -12.80
N LEU A 150 -9.98 -22.08 -11.54
CA LEU A 150 -10.43 -23.40 -11.10
C LEU A 150 -11.92 -23.66 -11.43
N GLY A 151 -12.62 -22.65 -11.94
CA GLY A 151 -14.05 -22.66 -12.18
C GLY A 151 -14.86 -22.77 -10.89
N ALA A 152 -14.44 -22.16 -9.79
CA ALA A 152 -15.19 -22.19 -8.53
C ALA A 152 -16.50 -21.40 -8.61
N ASP A 153 -17.50 -21.81 -7.83
CA ASP A 153 -18.72 -21.02 -7.62
C ASP A 153 -18.64 -20.23 -6.30
N ALA A 154 -17.84 -20.71 -5.35
CA ALA A 154 -17.61 -20.03 -4.07
C ALA A 154 -16.20 -20.27 -3.53
N ILE A 155 -15.75 -19.37 -2.66
CA ILE A 155 -14.60 -19.56 -1.78
C ILE A 155 -15.13 -19.53 -0.34
N ILE A 156 -15.02 -20.65 0.34
CA ILE A 156 -15.41 -20.81 1.74
C ILE A 156 -14.19 -20.69 2.66
N ASN A 157 -14.46 -20.52 3.95
CA ASN A 157 -13.45 -20.41 5.00
C ASN A 157 -12.40 -19.32 4.72
N VAL A 158 -12.83 -18.19 4.13
CA VAL A 158 -11.96 -17.07 3.78
C VAL A 158 -11.30 -16.49 5.04
N ARG A 159 -10.00 -16.23 4.97
CA ARG A 159 -9.20 -15.62 6.03
C ARG A 159 -8.29 -14.55 5.46
N PHE A 160 -8.00 -13.55 6.29
CA PHE A 160 -7.01 -12.52 6.01
C PHE A 160 -5.93 -12.57 7.08
N VAL A 161 -4.67 -12.51 6.65
CA VAL A 161 -3.50 -12.47 7.52
C VAL A 161 -2.65 -11.27 7.11
N THR A 162 -2.21 -10.51 8.10
CA THR A 162 -1.24 -9.43 7.91
C THR A 162 0.10 -9.83 8.48
N THR A 163 1.19 -9.40 7.86
CA THR A 163 2.55 -9.57 8.41
C THR A 163 3.37 -8.32 8.11
N SER A 164 4.11 -7.83 9.10
CA SER A 164 5.07 -6.74 8.89
C SER A 164 6.25 -7.28 8.08
N VAL A 165 6.63 -6.58 7.02
CA VAL A 165 7.72 -7.01 6.13
C VAL A 165 9.00 -6.25 6.46
N ILE A 166 9.02 -4.95 6.17
CA ILE A 166 10.15 -4.04 6.44
C ILE A 166 9.58 -2.66 6.78
N GLY A 167 9.97 -2.10 7.94
CA GLY A 167 9.60 -0.73 8.31
C GLY A 167 8.09 -0.46 8.23
N SER A 168 7.70 0.53 7.42
CA SER A 168 6.30 0.92 7.17
C SER A 168 5.60 0.09 6.07
N ALA A 169 6.14 -1.08 5.72
CA ALA A 169 5.57 -2.01 4.75
C ALA A 169 4.96 -3.25 5.40
N ALA A 170 3.75 -3.62 4.97
CA ALA A 170 3.02 -4.78 5.44
C ALA A 170 2.49 -5.62 4.27
N GLU A 171 2.61 -6.93 4.42
CA GLU A 171 1.94 -7.90 3.57
C GLU A 171 0.51 -8.12 4.08
N LEU A 172 -0.42 -8.24 3.13
CA LEU A 172 -1.74 -8.79 3.36
C LEU A 172 -1.94 -10.02 2.46
N LEU A 173 -2.22 -11.15 3.10
CA LEU A 173 -2.59 -12.42 2.47
C LEU A 173 -4.08 -12.68 2.69
N ALA A 174 -4.81 -12.94 1.61
CA ALA A 174 -6.15 -13.52 1.61
C ALA A 174 -6.07 -14.98 1.15
N TYR A 175 -6.73 -15.90 1.84
CA TYR A 175 -6.81 -17.30 1.41
C TYR A 175 -8.13 -17.95 1.82
N GLY A 176 -8.48 -19.04 1.14
CA GLY A 176 -9.67 -19.84 1.42
C GLY A 176 -9.72 -21.11 0.58
N THR A 177 -10.85 -21.80 0.59
CA THR A 177 -11.04 -23.04 -0.18
C THR A 177 -12.05 -22.80 -1.29
N ALA A 178 -11.63 -23.00 -2.53
CA ALA A 178 -12.50 -22.92 -3.71
C ALA A 178 -13.40 -24.16 -3.80
N VAL A 179 -14.69 -23.96 -4.06
CA VAL A 179 -15.68 -25.04 -4.13
C VAL A 179 -16.68 -24.85 -5.27
N LYS A 180 -17.27 -25.96 -5.73
CA LYS A 180 -18.48 -26.00 -6.56
C LYS A 180 -19.73 -26.17 -5.70
N LEU A 181 -20.79 -25.47 -6.06
CA LEU A 181 -22.07 -25.50 -5.35
C LEU A 181 -23.18 -26.12 -6.22
N SER A 182 -24.09 -26.85 -5.59
CA SER A 182 -25.40 -27.18 -6.16
C SER A 182 -26.50 -26.55 -5.31
N LYS A 183 -27.60 -26.12 -5.97
CA LYS A 183 -28.79 -25.67 -5.23
C LYS A 183 -29.47 -26.87 -4.60
N LEU A 184 -29.75 -26.80 -3.29
CA LEU A 184 -30.59 -27.78 -2.63
C LEU A 184 -32.00 -27.71 -3.25
N LYS A 185 -32.53 -28.84 -3.73
CA LYS A 185 -33.93 -28.90 -4.16
C LYS A 185 -34.80 -28.73 -2.93
N THR A 186 -35.50 -27.60 -2.82
CA THR A 186 -36.54 -27.43 -1.80
C THR A 186 -37.57 -28.54 -1.99
N LYS A 187 -37.63 -29.48 -1.04
CA LYS A 187 -38.73 -30.43 -0.97
C LYS A 187 -39.97 -29.64 -0.58
N VAL A 188 -40.85 -29.39 -1.56
CA VAL A 188 -42.22 -28.91 -1.33
C VAL A 188 -43.01 -30.00 -0.63
#